data_AF-R5TJB6-F1
#
_entry.id   AF-R5TJB6-F1
#
_cell.length_a   1.000
_cell.length_b   1.000
_cell.length_c   1.000
_cell.angle_alpha   90.00
_cell.angle_beta   90.00
_cell.angle_gamma   90.00
#
_symmetry.space_group_name_H-M   'P 1'
#
loop_
_entity.id
_entity.type
_entity.pdbx_description
1 polymer ?
#
loop_
_entity_poly.entity_id
_entity_poly.type
_entity_poly.pdbx_seq_one_letter_code
_entity_poly.pdbx_strand_id
1 'polypeptide(L)'
;MREKYESLSLAVLKELAKSRGLKGISTLKKAALVERMLQEDEKEAQKAHAGEAEHDAEKRSEADKHSESVKHTQTEHKSEKSEHESRKRIYERRERPERRTVNDTRSTNDPEKQSEEELPEIRKDEASLDSGEQGNGILEVMPDGYGFIRCENYLPGDNDVYVAPSQIRRFNLKTGDIVCGNKRIKSQGEKFSALLYISTVNGYPPYEASRRKAFEDLTPIFPNERLRLETTPKETAMRIMDLISPVGKGQRGMIVAQPKAGKTTLMKKVANAVKHNNPDMHMIILLIDERPEEVTDIKEAIEGDNVEVIYSTFDELPEHHKRVSEMVIERAKRLVEHGKDVMILLDSITRLARAYNLVVPPSGRTLSGGLDPAALHMPKRFFGAARNMREGGSLTILATALVETGSKMDDMVYEEFKGTGNMELILDRRLSEKRIFPAIDIVKSGTRREDLLLDQDEQEAVYIMRKAFNGMKADEAVENILNMFVHTKNNKEFVDLVKKRKIF
;
A
#
# COMPACT_ATOMS: atom_id res chain seq x y z
N MET A 1 -13.36 37.29 13.89
CA MET A 1 -12.91 37.41 12.47
C MET A 1 -11.75 38.38 12.30
N ARG A 2 -11.75 39.56 12.93
CA ARG A 2 -10.68 40.58 12.79
C ARG A 2 -9.27 40.07 13.12
N GLU A 3 -9.08 39.46 14.29
CA GLU A 3 -7.77 38.92 14.72
C GLU A 3 -7.20 37.87 13.75
N LYS A 4 -8.07 37.11 13.09
CA LYS A 4 -7.71 36.11 12.07
C LYS A 4 -7.17 36.76 10.79
N TYR A 5 -7.64 37.94 10.42
CA TYR A 5 -7.10 38.67 9.27
C TYR A 5 -5.85 39.46 9.63
N GLU A 6 -5.76 39.99 10.85
CA GLU A 6 -4.58 40.72 11.30
C GLU A 6 -3.34 39.83 11.45
N SER A 7 -3.51 38.54 11.75
CA SER A 7 -2.42 37.54 11.83
C SER A 7 -1.85 37.10 10.48
N LEU A 8 -2.54 37.38 9.35
CA LEU A 8 -2.11 36.98 8.01
C LEU A 8 -1.14 38.00 7.37
N SER A 9 -0.27 37.53 6.48
CA SER A 9 0.61 38.43 5.70
C SER A 9 -0.20 39.22 4.66
N LEU A 10 0.29 40.39 4.25
CA LEU A 10 -0.40 41.24 3.25
C LEU A 10 -0.58 40.52 1.91
N ALA A 11 0.36 39.65 1.53
CA ALA A 11 0.27 38.85 0.30
C ALA A 11 -0.90 37.86 0.38
N VAL A 12 -0.99 37.11 1.48
CA VAL A 12 -2.06 36.13 1.71
C VAL A 12 -3.43 36.81 1.82
N LEU A 13 -3.51 37.98 2.46
CA LEU A 13 -4.74 38.78 2.51
C LEU A 13 -5.19 39.26 1.12
N LYS A 14 -4.26 39.64 0.24
CA LYS A 14 -4.61 40.05 -1.14
C LYS A 14 -5.08 38.88 -1.98
N GLU A 15 -4.51 37.68 -1.81
CA GLU A 15 -4.99 36.48 -2.49
C GLU A 15 -6.38 36.05 -2.00
N LEU A 16 -6.62 36.08 -0.69
CA LEU A 16 -7.94 35.83 -0.10
C LEU A 16 -8.99 36.85 -0.56
N ALA A 17 -8.62 38.13 -0.65
CA ALA A 17 -9.52 39.15 -1.17
C ALA A 17 -9.81 38.96 -2.66
N LYS A 18 -8.82 38.50 -3.44
CA LYS A 18 -8.98 38.20 -4.87
C LYS A 18 -9.87 36.97 -5.11
N SER A 19 -9.72 35.91 -4.33
CA SER A 19 -10.56 34.71 -4.43
C SER A 19 -12.03 35.00 -4.08
N ARG A 20 -12.27 35.99 -3.22
CA ARG A 20 -13.61 36.52 -2.91
C ARG A 20 -14.14 37.58 -3.89
N GLY A 21 -13.40 37.87 -4.97
CA GLY A 21 -13.86 38.78 -6.03
C GLY A 21 -13.77 40.28 -5.72
N LEU A 22 -13.05 40.68 -4.65
CA LEU A 22 -12.88 42.10 -4.31
C LEU A 22 -11.97 42.81 -5.34
N LYS A 23 -12.53 43.82 -6.02
CA LYS A 23 -11.81 44.66 -6.99
C LYS A 23 -11.11 45.85 -6.31
N GLY A 24 -9.98 46.30 -6.85
CA GLY A 24 -9.26 47.49 -6.36
C GLY A 24 -8.35 47.27 -5.14
N ILE A 25 -7.93 46.02 -4.88
CA ILE A 25 -7.17 45.64 -3.68
C ILE A 25 -5.64 45.79 -3.78
N SER A 26 -5.11 46.05 -4.98
CA SER A 26 -3.66 46.10 -5.22
C SER A 26 -2.98 47.27 -4.51
N THR A 27 -3.66 48.42 -4.39
CA THR A 27 -3.16 49.66 -3.78
C THR A 27 -3.47 49.79 -2.29
N LEU A 28 -4.25 48.87 -1.71
CA LEU A 28 -4.66 48.94 -0.31
C LEU A 28 -3.55 48.50 0.65
N LYS A 29 -3.39 49.27 1.74
CA LYS A 29 -2.56 48.90 2.90
C LYS A 29 -3.29 47.84 3.74
N LYS A 30 -2.52 47.06 4.51
CA LYS A 30 -3.03 45.90 5.29
C LYS A 30 -4.26 46.24 6.14
N ALA A 31 -4.22 47.33 6.91
CA ALA A 31 -5.33 47.73 7.79
C ALA A 31 -6.64 47.98 7.00
N ALA A 32 -6.56 48.73 5.89
CA ALA A 32 -7.73 49.03 5.05
C ALA A 32 -8.27 47.79 4.32
N LEU A 33 -7.39 46.84 3.97
CA LEU A 33 -7.79 45.57 3.36
C LEU A 33 -8.52 44.66 4.37
N VAL A 34 -8.07 44.64 5.63
CA VAL A 34 -8.72 43.90 6.72
C VAL A 34 -10.13 44.43 6.98
N GLU A 35 -10.30 45.75 7.08
CA GLU A 35 -11.63 46.36 7.27
C GLU A 35 -12.59 46.04 6.11
N ARG A 36 -12.10 46.08 4.88
CA ARG A 36 -12.90 45.76 3.70
C ARG A 36 -13.33 44.30 3.65
N MET A 37 -12.48 43.39 4.12
CA MET A 37 -12.80 41.96 4.24
C MET A 37 -13.87 41.71 5.31
N LEU A 38 -13.81 42.41 6.45
CA LEU A 38 -14.81 42.30 7.51
C LEU A 38 -16.19 42.83 7.07
N GLN A 39 -16.21 43.94 6.31
CA GLN A 39 -17.45 44.47 5.75
C GLN A 39 -18.09 43.51 4.73
N GLU A 40 -17.29 42.74 4.00
CA GLU A 40 -17.83 41.74 3.07
C GLU A 40 -18.40 40.53 3.83
N ASP A 41 -17.73 40.09 4.91
CA ASP A 41 -18.25 39.03 5.79
C ASP A 41 -19.60 39.43 6.43
N GLU A 42 -19.76 40.69 6.84
CA GLU A 42 -21.04 41.20 7.37
C GLU A 42 -22.14 41.23 6.30
N LYS A 43 -21.82 41.55 5.05
CA LYS A 43 -22.77 41.52 3.94
C LYS A 43 -23.18 40.10 3.56
N GLU A 44 -22.26 39.15 3.59
CA GLU A 44 -22.55 37.74 3.35
C GLU A 44 -23.45 37.18 4.46
N ALA A 45 -23.19 37.54 5.73
CA ALA A 45 -24.05 37.17 6.86
C ALA A 45 -25.47 37.74 6.74
N GLN A 46 -25.61 39.00 6.30
CA GLN A 46 -26.93 39.62 6.07
C GLN A 46 -27.69 38.99 4.90
N LYS A 47 -27.00 38.58 3.83
CA LYS A 47 -27.63 37.85 2.71
C LYS A 47 -28.06 36.44 3.10
N ALA A 48 -27.30 35.76 3.96
CA ALA A 48 -27.69 34.45 4.48
C ALA A 48 -28.98 34.51 5.30
N HIS A 49 -29.14 35.53 6.15
CA HIS A 49 -30.36 35.73 6.93
C HIS A 49 -31.58 36.16 6.09
N ALA A 50 -31.39 36.86 4.97
CA ALA A 50 -32.47 37.20 4.05
C ALA A 50 -33.00 35.97 3.27
N GLY A 51 -32.10 35.04 2.91
CA GLY A 51 -32.49 33.80 2.20
C GLY A 51 -33.25 32.79 3.07
N GLU A 52 -33.01 32.76 4.38
CA GLU A 52 -33.77 31.92 5.31
C GLU A 52 -35.20 32.44 5.52
N ALA A 53 -35.43 33.76 5.44
CA ALA A 53 -36.76 34.36 5.58
C ALA A 53 -37.67 34.13 4.37
N GLU A 54 -37.12 34.00 3.16
CA GLU A 54 -37.90 33.65 1.95
C GLU A 54 -38.26 32.15 1.93
N HIS A 55 -37.39 31.29 2.45
CA HIS A 55 -37.64 29.84 2.47
C HIS A 55 -38.70 29.42 3.51
N ASP A 56 -38.90 30.22 4.56
CA ASP A 56 -39.98 30.04 5.56
C ASP A 56 -41.34 30.63 5.12
N ALA A 57 -41.34 31.55 4.15
CA ALA A 57 -42.56 32.12 3.57
C ALA A 57 -43.25 31.14 2.58
N GLU A 58 -42.47 30.39 1.79
CA GLU A 58 -43.03 29.38 0.87
C GLU A 58 -43.61 28.16 1.61
N LYS A 59 -42.99 27.73 2.71
CA LYS A 59 -43.47 26.59 3.54
C LYS A 59 -44.76 26.88 4.32
N ARG A 60 -45.13 28.15 4.51
CA ARG A 60 -46.40 28.53 5.16
C ARG A 60 -47.60 28.58 4.21
N SER A 61 -47.39 28.47 2.90
CA SER A 61 -48.48 28.49 1.91
C SER A 61 -49.05 27.11 1.53
N GLU A 62 -48.34 26.02 1.86
CA GLU A 62 -48.78 24.64 1.60
C GLU A 62 -49.43 23.92 2.80
N ALA A 63 -49.43 24.53 3.99
CA ALA A 63 -49.94 23.91 5.22
C ALA A 63 -51.42 24.18 5.54
N ASP A 64 -52.14 24.95 4.71
CA ASP A 64 -53.52 25.41 5.01
C ASP A 64 -54.63 24.70 4.20
N LYS A 65 -54.34 23.52 3.64
CA LYS A 65 -55.35 22.68 2.95
C LYS A 65 -55.25 21.20 3.32
N HIS A 66 -55.39 20.88 4.60
CA HIS A 66 -56.01 19.60 5.00
C HIS A 66 -56.33 19.59 6.50
N SER A 67 -57.48 20.13 6.88
CA SER A 67 -58.25 19.56 7.99
C SER A 67 -59.74 19.75 7.71
N GLU A 68 -60.40 18.70 7.24
CA GLU A 68 -61.81 18.50 7.57
C GLU A 68 -62.22 17.04 7.39
N SER A 69 -62.80 16.53 8.47
CA SER A 69 -63.70 15.37 8.58
C SER A 69 -63.12 13.94 8.61
N VAL A 70 -63.03 13.45 9.85
CA VAL A 70 -63.17 12.04 10.22
C VAL A 70 -64.67 11.70 10.32
N LYS A 71 -65.12 10.56 9.78
CA LYS A 71 -66.07 9.63 10.45
C LYS A 71 -66.34 8.35 9.64
N HIS A 72 -66.21 7.21 10.34
CA HIS A 72 -67.01 5.96 10.23
C HIS A 72 -66.92 5.17 8.89
N THR A 73 -66.88 3.83 8.81
CA THR A 73 -67.13 2.70 9.72
C THR A 73 -66.57 1.43 9.06
N GLN A 74 -66.14 0.46 9.88
CA GLN A 74 -66.42 -0.99 9.80
C GLN A 74 -66.16 -1.87 8.54
N THR A 75 -65.36 -2.92 8.82
CA THR A 75 -65.51 -4.36 8.47
C THR A 75 -65.29 -4.94 7.07
N GLU A 76 -64.41 -5.96 7.09
CA GLU A 76 -64.52 -7.31 6.50
C GLU A 76 -63.95 -7.63 5.10
N HIS A 77 -62.87 -8.42 5.16
CA HIS A 77 -62.66 -9.76 4.57
C HIS A 77 -62.77 -10.02 3.04
N LYS A 78 -61.72 -10.75 2.59
CA LYS A 78 -61.70 -11.79 1.54
C LYS A 78 -61.83 -11.26 0.09
N SER A 79 -61.28 -11.88 -0.96
CA SER A 79 -60.34 -12.96 -1.25
C SER A 79 -60.31 -13.05 -2.79
N GLU A 80 -59.32 -13.75 -3.36
CA GLU A 80 -59.32 -14.35 -4.73
C GLU A 80 -59.12 -13.40 -5.92
N LYS A 81 -58.05 -13.53 -6.73
CA LYS A 81 -57.65 -14.56 -7.74
C LYS A 81 -58.24 -14.31 -9.14
N SER A 82 -57.34 -14.43 -10.13
CA SER A 82 -57.55 -14.76 -11.56
C SER A 82 -58.22 -13.65 -12.42
N GLU A 83 -58.06 -13.53 -13.73
CA GLU A 83 -57.17 -14.00 -14.80
C GLU A 83 -57.63 -13.25 -16.07
N HIS A 84 -56.77 -13.21 -17.08
CA HIS A 84 -57.08 -13.16 -18.52
C HIS A 84 -57.63 -11.89 -19.24
N GLU A 85 -56.74 -11.41 -20.12
CA GLU A 85 -56.91 -11.25 -21.57
C GLU A 85 -57.67 -10.08 -22.23
N SER A 86 -56.88 -9.38 -23.06
CA SER A 86 -57.10 -9.09 -24.49
C SER A 86 -57.59 -7.70 -24.90
N ARG A 87 -56.75 -6.99 -25.68
CA ARG A 87 -57.11 -6.41 -26.99
C ARG A 87 -55.89 -5.93 -27.80
N LYS A 88 -55.81 -6.45 -29.04
CA LYS A 88 -54.89 -6.14 -30.14
C LYS A 88 -55.11 -4.73 -30.73
N ARG A 89 -54.08 -4.17 -31.39
CA ARG A 89 -54.12 -3.71 -32.80
C ARG A 89 -52.71 -3.54 -33.41
N ILE A 90 -52.64 -3.82 -34.72
CA ILE A 90 -51.51 -4.04 -35.64
C ILE A 90 -51.53 -2.94 -36.74
N TYR A 91 -50.38 -2.61 -37.36
CA TYR A 91 -50.10 -2.37 -38.81
C TYR A 91 -48.60 -1.99 -38.99
N GLU A 92 -47.71 -2.90 -39.44
CA GLU A 92 -47.11 -3.10 -40.82
C GLU A 92 -46.39 -1.86 -41.41
N ARG A 93 -45.08 -1.81 -41.72
CA ARG A 93 -44.08 -2.56 -42.54
C ARG A 93 -44.13 -2.30 -44.07
N ARG A 94 -43.01 -1.82 -44.64
CA ARG A 94 -42.36 -2.01 -45.99
C ARG A 94 -41.64 -0.73 -46.45
N GLU A 95 -40.55 -0.64 -47.21
CA GLU A 95 -39.65 -1.56 -47.95
C GLU A 95 -38.37 -0.78 -48.41
N ARG A 96 -37.30 -1.50 -48.78
CA ARG A 96 -36.10 -0.99 -49.50
C ARG A 96 -36.39 -0.75 -51.00
N PRO A 97 -35.48 -0.06 -51.73
CA PRO A 97 -34.90 -0.69 -52.92
C PRO A 97 -33.39 -0.46 -53.16
N GLU A 98 -32.82 -1.25 -54.07
CA GLU A 98 -31.40 -1.35 -54.46
C GLU A 98 -30.97 -0.44 -55.64
N ARG A 99 -29.65 -0.20 -55.69
CA ARG A 99 -28.69 -0.08 -56.83
C ARG A 99 -28.99 0.74 -58.10
N ARG A 100 -28.03 1.60 -58.46
CA ARG A 100 -27.51 1.76 -59.82
C ARG A 100 -26.00 2.12 -59.83
N THR A 101 -25.30 1.51 -60.78
CA THR A 101 -23.85 1.50 -61.13
C THR A 101 -23.40 2.70 -61.97
N VAL A 102 -22.10 3.05 -61.97
CA VAL A 102 -21.17 3.19 -63.14
C VAL A 102 -19.74 3.60 -62.66
N ASN A 103 -18.73 2.80 -63.08
CA ASN A 103 -17.32 3.05 -63.50
C ASN A 103 -16.70 4.46 -63.38
N ASP A 104 -15.39 4.73 -63.30
CA ASP A 104 -14.08 4.03 -63.27
C ASP A 104 -13.06 5.19 -63.14
N THR A 105 -12.02 5.08 -62.29
CA THR A 105 -10.63 5.43 -62.64
C THR A 105 -9.67 5.16 -61.48
N ARG A 106 -8.65 4.40 -61.86
CA ARG A 106 -7.43 4.00 -61.16
C ARG A 106 -6.69 5.14 -60.45
N SER A 107 -6.19 4.86 -59.25
CA SER A 107 -4.80 5.19 -58.89
C SER A 107 -4.32 4.24 -57.79
N THR A 108 -3.49 3.29 -58.21
CA THR A 108 -2.63 2.45 -57.37
C THR A 108 -1.47 3.30 -56.87
N ASN A 109 -1.34 3.50 -55.56
CA ASN A 109 -0.09 3.88 -54.92
C ASN A 109 0.10 3.00 -53.68
N ASP A 110 1.00 2.03 -53.80
CA ASP A 110 1.62 1.30 -52.69
C ASP A 110 2.30 2.29 -51.72
N PRO A 111 2.10 2.16 -50.40
CA PRO A 111 2.98 2.72 -49.39
C PRO A 111 3.85 1.62 -48.78
N GLU A 112 4.54 0.83 -49.62
CA GLU A 112 5.60 -0.08 -49.19
C GLU A 112 6.93 0.35 -49.83
N LYS A 113 7.49 1.50 -49.40
CA LYS A 113 8.90 1.90 -49.63
C LYS A 113 9.31 3.25 -49.01
N GLN A 114 8.83 3.60 -47.81
CA GLN A 114 9.27 4.84 -47.13
C GLN A 114 9.55 4.66 -45.63
N SER A 115 10.18 3.57 -45.21
CA SER A 115 10.53 3.40 -43.79
C SER A 115 11.86 2.70 -43.52
N GLU A 116 12.83 2.76 -44.43
CA GLU A 116 14.17 2.20 -44.19
C GLU A 116 15.32 3.23 -44.23
N GLU A 117 15.09 4.45 -44.72
CA GLU A 117 16.15 5.48 -44.82
C GLU A 117 16.16 6.55 -43.70
N GLU A 118 15.11 6.66 -42.87
CA GLU A 118 15.08 7.63 -41.74
C GLU A 118 15.66 7.08 -40.42
N LEU A 119 15.88 5.76 -40.33
CA LEU A 119 16.46 5.10 -39.14
C LEU A 119 17.97 5.31 -38.89
N PRO A 120 18.83 5.65 -39.87
CA PRO A 120 20.26 5.88 -39.63
C PRO A 120 20.62 7.29 -39.12
N GLU A 121 19.83 8.32 -39.43
CA GLU A 121 20.18 9.72 -39.11
C GLU A 121 19.86 10.09 -37.65
N ILE A 122 18.72 9.66 -37.11
CA ILE A 122 18.36 9.85 -35.69
C ILE A 122 19.40 9.20 -34.76
N ARG A 123 19.95 8.05 -35.15
CA ARG A 123 20.99 7.33 -34.38
C ARG A 123 22.35 8.03 -34.36
N LYS A 124 22.69 8.83 -35.39
CA LYS A 124 23.99 9.52 -35.46
C LYS A 124 24.02 10.74 -34.53
N ASP A 125 22.92 11.48 -34.42
CA ASP A 125 22.81 12.63 -33.52
C ASP A 125 22.74 12.18 -32.05
N GLU A 126 22.00 11.11 -31.74
CA GLU A 126 21.96 10.54 -30.39
C GLU A 126 23.32 9.96 -29.94
N ALA A 127 24.10 9.36 -30.85
CA ALA A 127 25.44 8.86 -30.53
C ALA A 127 26.44 9.96 -30.14
N SER A 128 26.25 11.18 -30.62
CA SER A 128 27.09 12.34 -30.23
C SER A 128 26.76 12.90 -28.83
N LEU A 129 25.56 12.59 -28.33
CA LEU A 129 25.03 13.06 -27.05
C LEU A 129 25.09 11.99 -25.96
N ASP A 130 25.35 10.73 -26.33
CA ASP A 130 25.54 9.61 -25.42
C ASP A 130 26.81 9.82 -24.59
N SER A 131 26.66 9.90 -23.26
CA SER A 131 27.81 10.05 -22.38
C SER A 131 28.59 8.75 -22.19
N GLY A 132 28.06 7.62 -22.68
CA GLY A 132 28.58 6.28 -22.40
C GLY A 132 28.33 5.81 -20.96
N GLU A 133 27.66 6.64 -20.15
CA GLU A 133 27.33 6.30 -18.77
C GLU A 133 25.87 5.86 -18.66
N GLN A 134 25.64 4.79 -17.91
CA GLN A 134 24.29 4.33 -17.61
C GLN A 134 23.74 5.00 -16.35
N GLY A 135 22.50 5.44 -16.43
CA GLY A 135 21.66 5.73 -15.28
C GLY A 135 20.94 4.44 -14.88
N ASN A 136 21.00 4.10 -13.59
CA ASN A 136 20.28 2.97 -13.02
C ASN A 136 19.71 3.39 -11.67
N GLY A 137 18.41 3.19 -11.48
CA GLY A 137 17.75 3.48 -10.22
C GLY A 137 16.23 3.38 -10.34
N ILE A 138 15.54 3.79 -9.28
CA ILE A 138 14.09 3.74 -9.20
C ILE A 138 13.46 4.99 -9.83
N LEU A 139 12.47 4.82 -10.69
CA LEU A 139 11.72 5.92 -11.27
C LEU A 139 10.74 6.48 -10.23
N GLU A 140 10.76 7.79 -10.07
CA GLU A 140 9.71 8.56 -9.42
C GLU A 140 9.06 9.50 -10.45
N VAL A 141 7.77 9.28 -10.71
CA VAL A 141 6.99 10.15 -11.60
C VAL A 141 6.38 11.29 -10.78
N MET A 142 6.66 12.52 -11.20
CA MET A 142 6.16 13.74 -10.58
C MET A 142 4.71 14.03 -11.03
N PRO A 143 3.93 14.83 -10.28
CA PRO A 143 2.56 15.20 -10.65
C PRO A 143 2.43 15.83 -12.04
N ASP A 144 3.45 16.57 -12.49
CA ASP A 144 3.49 17.22 -13.82
C ASP A 144 3.81 16.25 -14.96
N GLY A 145 4.04 14.96 -14.65
CA GLY A 145 4.20 13.86 -15.62
C GLY A 145 5.61 13.61 -16.13
N TYR A 146 6.59 14.44 -15.74
CA TYR A 146 8.02 14.09 -15.88
C TYR A 146 8.48 13.25 -14.68
N GLY A 147 9.67 12.66 -14.74
CA GLY A 147 10.17 11.85 -13.63
C GLY A 147 11.66 11.98 -13.39
N PHE A 148 12.11 11.38 -12.30
CA PHE A 148 13.53 11.24 -11.96
C PHE A 148 13.84 9.79 -11.61
N ILE A 149 14.97 9.29 -12.12
CA ILE A 149 15.58 8.06 -11.64
C ILE A 149 16.37 8.42 -10.38
N ARG A 150 15.95 7.88 -9.23
CA ARG A 150 16.62 8.04 -7.94
C ARG A 150 17.67 6.95 -7.80
N CYS A 151 18.93 7.36 -7.66
CA CYS A 151 20.07 6.45 -7.64
C CYS A 151 20.45 5.98 -6.22
N GLU A 152 20.11 6.77 -5.19
CA GLU A 152 20.58 6.55 -3.82
C GLU A 152 19.41 6.35 -2.87
N ASN A 153 19.28 5.13 -2.31
CA ASN A 153 18.29 4.78 -1.28
C ASN A 153 16.84 5.25 -1.56
N TYR A 154 16.47 5.32 -2.85
CA TYR A 154 15.16 5.78 -3.34
C TYR A 154 14.81 7.24 -3.04
N LEU A 155 15.84 8.07 -2.84
CA LEU A 155 15.70 9.45 -2.43
C LEU A 155 16.25 10.42 -3.47
N PRO A 156 15.80 11.69 -3.46
CA PRO A 156 16.38 12.72 -4.31
C PRO A 156 17.86 12.91 -4.01
N GLY A 157 18.69 12.81 -5.04
CA GLY A 157 20.13 13.04 -4.96
C GLY A 157 20.62 13.92 -6.10
N ASP A 158 21.86 14.41 -6.00
CA ASP A 158 22.48 15.21 -7.06
C ASP A 158 22.79 14.40 -8.33
N ASN A 159 22.82 13.07 -8.19
CA ASN A 159 23.07 12.09 -9.25
C ASN A 159 21.80 11.63 -9.97
N ASP A 160 20.65 12.23 -9.67
CA ASP A 160 19.38 11.85 -10.28
C ASP A 160 19.36 12.12 -11.79
N VAL A 161 18.62 11.27 -12.50
CA VAL A 161 18.49 11.35 -13.96
C VAL A 161 17.08 11.78 -14.32
N TYR A 162 16.96 12.86 -15.07
CA TYR A 162 15.68 13.35 -15.60
C TYR A 162 15.13 12.39 -16.66
N VAL A 163 13.83 12.08 -16.55
CA VAL A 163 13.09 11.26 -17.51
C VAL A 163 11.95 12.08 -18.12
N ALA A 164 11.94 12.15 -19.45
CA ALA A 164 10.96 12.94 -20.16
C ALA A 164 9.55 12.32 -20.09
N PRO A 165 8.47 13.13 -20.04
CA PRO A 165 7.09 12.62 -20.05
C PRO A 165 6.79 11.72 -21.26
N SER A 166 7.42 11.99 -22.41
CA SER A 166 7.28 11.19 -23.63
C SER A 166 7.81 9.76 -23.44
N GLN A 167 8.94 9.59 -22.77
CA GLN A 167 9.52 8.27 -22.46
C GLN A 167 8.63 7.51 -21.47
N ILE A 168 8.16 8.18 -20.41
CA ILE A 168 7.26 7.60 -19.41
C ILE A 168 5.98 7.08 -20.06
N ARG A 169 5.34 7.91 -20.91
CA ARG A 169 4.11 7.53 -21.62
C ARG A 169 4.35 6.41 -22.64
N ARG A 170 5.44 6.50 -23.41
CA ARG A 170 5.74 5.52 -24.48
C ARG A 170 5.91 4.10 -23.95
N PHE A 171 6.58 3.94 -22.80
CA PHE A 171 6.84 2.63 -22.21
C PHE A 171 5.90 2.28 -21.05
N ASN A 172 4.89 3.11 -20.80
CA ASN A 172 3.94 2.97 -19.69
C ASN A 172 4.65 2.79 -18.33
N LEU A 173 5.70 3.60 -18.11
CA LEU A 173 6.48 3.56 -16.88
C LEU A 173 5.67 4.12 -15.72
N LYS A 174 5.88 3.58 -14.54
CA LYS A 174 5.22 4.00 -13.30
C LYS A 174 6.27 4.23 -12.21
N THR A 175 5.91 5.02 -11.21
CA THR A 175 6.72 5.14 -9.99
C THR A 175 7.02 3.74 -9.43
N GLY A 176 8.26 3.50 -9.03
CA GLY A 176 8.73 2.21 -8.53
C GLY A 176 9.46 1.34 -9.54
N ASP A 177 9.42 1.67 -10.84
CA ASP A 177 10.14 0.90 -11.85
C ASP A 177 11.64 1.15 -11.74
N ILE A 178 12.46 0.09 -11.72
CA ILE A 178 13.91 0.23 -11.89
C ILE A 178 14.18 0.42 -13.37
N VAL A 179 14.70 1.58 -13.74
CA VAL A 179 14.98 1.95 -15.13
C VAL A 179 16.48 2.01 -15.32
N CYS A 180 16.98 1.26 -16.29
CA CYS A 180 18.37 1.32 -16.72
C CYS A 180 18.45 1.85 -18.15
N GLY A 181 19.36 2.78 -18.41
CA GLY A 181 19.54 3.34 -19.75
C GLY A 181 20.67 4.36 -19.81
N ASN A 182 21.07 4.71 -21.02
CA ASN A 182 22.17 5.66 -21.22
C ASN A 182 21.74 7.10 -20.94
N LYS A 183 22.63 7.86 -20.33
CA LYS A 183 22.42 9.27 -20.00
C LYS A 183 23.02 10.16 -21.07
N ARG A 184 22.42 11.34 -21.24
CA ARG A 184 22.97 12.42 -22.04
C ARG A 184 24.11 13.11 -21.27
N ILE A 185 25.12 13.57 -22.00
CA ILE A 185 26.10 14.52 -21.47
C ILE A 185 25.36 15.79 -21.00
N LYS A 186 25.65 16.24 -19.77
CA LYS A 186 25.05 17.45 -19.19
C LYS A 186 25.46 18.68 -20.02
N SER A 187 24.49 19.45 -20.50
CA SER A 187 24.79 20.73 -21.14
C SER A 187 25.03 21.83 -20.10
N GLN A 188 25.83 22.86 -20.44
CA GLN A 188 26.10 23.98 -19.52
C GLN A 188 24.79 24.69 -19.14
N GLY A 189 24.33 24.48 -17.90
CA GLY A 189 23.08 25.03 -17.36
C GLY A 189 22.08 24.00 -16.82
N GLU A 190 22.26 22.71 -17.15
CA GLU A 190 21.39 21.63 -16.67
C GLU A 190 21.88 21.08 -15.31
N LYS A 191 21.00 21.04 -14.31
CA LYS A 191 21.32 20.48 -12.98
C LYS A 191 21.48 18.95 -13.04
N PHE A 192 20.58 18.28 -13.77
CA PHE A 192 20.50 16.81 -13.86
C PHE A 192 20.79 16.33 -15.28
N SER A 193 21.37 15.14 -15.40
CA SER A 193 21.50 14.47 -16.70
C SER A 193 20.14 14.00 -17.17
N ALA A 194 19.86 14.02 -18.48
CA ALA A 194 18.64 13.47 -19.04
C ALA A 194 18.87 12.02 -19.52
N LEU A 195 17.84 11.18 -19.42
CA LEU A 195 17.86 9.83 -19.97
C LEU A 195 17.71 9.89 -21.50
N LEU A 196 18.64 9.30 -22.23
CA LEU A 196 18.64 9.29 -23.69
C LEU A 196 17.75 8.16 -24.22
N TYR A 197 18.10 6.91 -23.90
CA TYR A 197 17.31 5.73 -24.23
C TYR A 197 17.25 4.75 -23.05
N ILE A 198 16.15 3.99 -22.99
CA ILE A 198 15.93 2.97 -21.96
C ILE A 198 16.41 1.63 -22.50
N SER A 199 17.32 0.99 -21.76
CA SER A 199 17.83 -0.35 -22.05
C SER A 199 16.93 -1.42 -21.45
N THR A 200 16.57 -1.28 -20.17
CA THR A 200 15.72 -2.25 -19.44
C THR A 200 14.82 -1.57 -18.43
N VAL A 201 13.68 -2.20 -18.15
CA VAL A 201 12.74 -1.83 -17.08
C VAL A 201 12.54 -3.05 -16.18
N ASN A 202 12.88 -2.94 -14.90
CA ASN A 202 12.87 -4.03 -13.92
C ASN A 202 13.69 -5.27 -14.35
N GLY A 203 14.75 -5.07 -15.14
CA GLY A 203 15.56 -6.15 -15.71
C GLY A 203 14.96 -6.79 -16.98
N TYR A 204 13.78 -6.36 -17.40
CA TYR A 204 13.12 -6.83 -18.62
C TYR A 204 13.30 -5.86 -19.78
N PRO A 205 13.15 -6.33 -21.03
CA PRO A 205 13.02 -5.44 -22.18
C PRO A 205 11.87 -4.42 -22.00
N PRO A 206 12.02 -3.15 -22.42
CA PRO A 206 11.03 -2.10 -22.14
C PRO A 206 9.63 -2.38 -22.67
N TYR A 207 9.50 -3.20 -23.73
CA TYR A 207 8.20 -3.57 -24.28
C TYR A 207 7.37 -4.45 -23.33
N GLU A 208 7.99 -5.19 -22.40
CA GLU A 208 7.26 -6.04 -21.44
C GLU A 208 6.57 -5.21 -20.36
N ALA A 209 7.21 -4.12 -19.92
CA ALA A 209 6.62 -3.18 -18.97
C ALA A 209 5.32 -2.55 -19.50
N SER A 210 5.18 -2.42 -20.82
CA SER A 210 3.96 -1.90 -21.46
C SER A 210 2.79 -2.90 -21.46
N ARG A 211 3.06 -4.21 -21.33
CA ARG A 211 2.06 -5.28 -21.42
C ARG A 211 1.56 -5.78 -20.07
N ARG A 212 2.26 -5.46 -18.99
CA ARG A 212 1.88 -5.91 -17.64
C ARG A 212 0.56 -5.27 -17.20
N LYS A 213 -0.25 -6.02 -16.45
CA LYS A 213 -1.45 -5.50 -15.79
C LYS A 213 -1.06 -4.62 -14.61
N ALA A 214 -1.90 -3.66 -14.25
CA ALA A 214 -1.67 -2.89 -13.03
C ALA A 214 -1.90 -3.76 -11.79
N PHE A 215 -1.14 -3.51 -10.73
CA PHE A 215 -1.24 -4.22 -9.46
C PHE A 215 -2.65 -4.17 -8.86
N GLU A 216 -3.35 -3.06 -9.07
CA GLU A 216 -4.72 -2.83 -8.62
C GLU A 216 -5.74 -3.71 -9.35
N ASP A 217 -5.44 -4.13 -10.59
CA ASP A 217 -6.32 -4.96 -11.43
C ASP A 217 -6.08 -6.46 -11.24
N LEU A 218 -5.06 -6.86 -10.47
CA LEU A 218 -4.77 -8.26 -10.15
C LEU A 218 -5.76 -8.79 -9.11
N THR A 219 -6.13 -10.07 -9.24
CA THR A 219 -7.16 -10.68 -8.39
C THR A 219 -6.55 -11.17 -7.08
N PRO A 220 -6.86 -10.55 -5.91
CA PRO A 220 -6.36 -11.02 -4.62
C PRO A 220 -6.96 -12.37 -4.24
N ILE A 221 -6.12 -13.28 -3.76
CA ILE A 221 -6.53 -14.55 -3.15
C ILE A 221 -5.83 -14.75 -1.79
N PHE A 222 -6.31 -15.73 -1.01
CA PHE A 222 -5.58 -16.16 0.17
C PHE A 222 -4.22 -16.77 -0.22
N PRO A 223 -3.21 -16.65 0.65
CA PRO A 223 -1.99 -17.44 0.50
C PRO A 223 -2.34 -18.93 0.43
N ASN A 224 -1.83 -19.59 -0.60
CA ASN A 224 -2.06 -21.02 -0.87
C ASN A 224 -0.75 -21.79 -1.14
N GLU A 225 0.39 -21.09 -1.08
CA GLU A 225 1.73 -21.67 -1.16
C GLU A 225 2.52 -21.20 0.06
N ARG A 226 3.06 -22.15 0.82
CA ARG A 226 3.78 -21.87 2.07
C ARG A 226 5.24 -21.54 1.81
N LEU A 227 5.73 -20.47 2.44
CA LEU A 227 7.14 -20.17 2.58
C LEU A 227 7.69 -20.99 3.75
N ARG A 228 8.38 -22.08 3.46
CA ARG A 228 8.98 -22.94 4.50
C ARG A 228 10.14 -22.19 5.16
N LEU A 229 10.10 -22.05 6.48
CA LEU A 229 11.13 -21.36 7.27
C LEU A 229 12.08 -22.34 7.98
N GLU A 230 11.66 -23.58 8.21
CA GLU A 230 12.52 -24.62 8.74
C GLU A 230 13.77 -24.80 7.87
N THR A 231 14.95 -24.75 8.50
CA THR A 231 16.25 -24.90 7.83
C THR A 231 17.09 -25.95 8.54
N THR A 232 17.68 -25.59 9.68
CA THR A 232 18.50 -26.49 10.50
C THR A 232 17.79 -26.88 11.80
N PRO A 233 18.11 -28.03 12.40
CA PRO A 233 17.52 -28.45 13.68
C PRO A 233 17.70 -27.44 14.82
N LYS A 234 18.77 -26.63 14.77
CA LYS A 234 19.10 -25.61 15.77
C LYS A 234 18.20 -24.38 15.68
N GLU A 235 17.55 -24.16 14.55
CA GLU A 235 16.68 -23.01 14.32
C GLU A 235 15.25 -23.29 14.80
N THR A 236 15.12 -23.52 16.11
CA THR A 236 13.84 -23.81 16.77
C THR A 236 12.80 -22.71 16.56
N ALA A 237 13.23 -21.45 16.47
CA ALA A 237 12.34 -20.31 16.19
C ALA A 237 11.62 -20.46 14.85
N MET A 238 12.36 -20.80 13.79
CA MET A 238 11.78 -20.97 12.47
C MET A 238 10.89 -22.20 12.40
N ARG A 239 11.29 -23.28 13.08
CA ARG A 239 10.49 -24.50 13.21
C ARG A 239 9.13 -24.26 13.90
N ILE A 240 9.13 -23.51 15.01
CA ILE A 240 7.91 -23.12 15.72
C ILE A 240 7.04 -22.22 14.85
N MET A 241 7.63 -21.18 14.25
CA MET A 241 6.91 -20.25 13.38
C MET A 241 6.26 -20.98 12.20
N ASP A 242 6.95 -21.97 11.63
CA ASP A 242 6.48 -22.78 10.52
C ASP A 242 5.20 -23.56 10.84
N LEU A 243 5.04 -24.07 12.07
CA LEU A 243 3.86 -24.85 12.45
C LEU A 243 2.77 -24.00 13.11
N ILE A 244 3.13 -23.05 13.98
CA ILE A 244 2.17 -22.30 14.81
C ILE A 244 1.60 -21.09 14.08
N SER A 245 2.39 -20.46 13.21
CA SER A 245 2.02 -19.25 12.47
C SER A 245 2.61 -19.30 11.05
N PRO A 246 2.19 -20.28 10.22
CA PRO A 246 2.78 -20.51 8.91
C PRO A 246 2.69 -19.26 8.02
N VAL A 247 3.76 -18.96 7.29
CA VAL A 247 3.80 -17.82 6.37
C VAL A 247 3.57 -18.32 4.95
N GLY A 248 2.59 -17.75 4.25
CA GLY A 248 2.40 -18.01 2.82
C GLY A 248 2.92 -16.90 1.91
N LYS A 249 3.02 -17.19 0.62
CA LYS A 249 3.16 -16.18 -0.44
C LYS A 249 1.94 -15.28 -0.44
N GLY A 250 2.14 -13.98 -0.25
CA GLY A 250 1.05 -13.01 -0.08
C GLY A 250 0.59 -12.77 1.36
N GLN A 251 1.34 -13.25 2.38
CA GLN A 251 0.95 -13.09 3.79
C GLN A 251 1.02 -11.62 4.24
N ARG A 252 0.07 -11.21 5.08
CA ARG A 252 0.09 -9.97 5.87
C ARG A 252 0.33 -10.31 7.33
N GLY A 253 1.60 -10.48 7.69
CA GLY A 253 2.00 -10.93 9.03
C GLY A 253 2.48 -9.79 9.92
N MET A 254 2.16 -9.89 11.20
CA MET A 254 2.66 -8.99 12.24
C MET A 254 3.50 -9.78 13.25
N ILE A 255 4.74 -9.31 13.49
CA ILE A 255 5.57 -9.77 14.59
C ILE A 255 5.39 -8.78 15.74
N VAL A 256 4.55 -9.14 16.70
CA VAL A 256 4.16 -8.32 17.83
C VAL A 256 5.18 -8.53 18.93
N ALA A 257 5.92 -7.50 19.29
CA ALA A 257 7.03 -7.64 20.22
C ALA A 257 7.14 -6.44 21.15
N GLN A 258 7.42 -6.74 22.41
CA GLN A 258 7.88 -5.72 23.35
C GLN A 258 9.33 -5.35 23.06
N PRO A 259 9.80 -4.15 23.49
CA PRO A 259 11.21 -3.82 23.46
C PRO A 259 12.06 -4.91 24.13
N LYS A 260 13.19 -5.27 23.49
CA LYS A 260 14.15 -6.31 23.94
C LYS A 260 13.63 -7.76 23.89
N ALA A 261 12.48 -8.06 23.29
CA ALA A 261 11.97 -9.44 23.17
C ALA A 261 12.66 -10.29 22.07
N GLY A 262 13.67 -9.76 21.37
CA GLY A 262 14.41 -10.48 20.31
C GLY A 262 13.86 -10.31 18.89
N LYS A 263 13.04 -9.27 18.65
CA LYS A 263 12.46 -8.88 17.35
C LYS A 263 13.46 -8.94 16.20
N THR A 264 14.56 -8.19 16.30
CA THR A 264 15.57 -8.07 15.25
C THR A 264 16.23 -9.41 14.94
N THR A 265 16.55 -10.21 15.97
CA THR A 265 17.11 -11.55 15.79
C THR A 265 16.15 -12.47 15.05
N LEU A 266 14.85 -12.43 15.39
CA LEU A 266 13.85 -13.22 14.70
C LEU A 266 13.71 -12.79 13.23
N MET A 267 13.64 -11.48 12.96
CA MET A 267 13.55 -10.95 11.59
C MET A 267 14.75 -11.39 10.73
N LYS A 268 15.98 -11.33 11.28
CA LYS A 268 17.18 -11.84 10.59
C LYS A 268 17.12 -13.33 10.30
N LYS A 269 16.54 -14.13 11.22
CA LYS A 269 16.33 -15.56 11.01
C LYS A 269 15.32 -15.84 9.91
N VAL A 270 14.20 -15.11 9.87
CA VAL A 270 13.21 -15.22 8.79
C VAL A 270 13.83 -14.89 7.44
N ALA A 271 14.58 -13.79 7.35
CA ALA A 271 15.25 -13.39 6.11
C ALA A 271 16.21 -14.48 5.60
N ASN A 272 17.08 -15.00 6.48
CA ASN A 272 18.01 -16.06 6.10
C ASN A 272 17.32 -17.37 5.73
N ALA A 273 16.23 -17.73 6.42
CA ALA A 273 15.44 -18.91 6.09
C ALA A 273 14.77 -18.79 4.71
N VAL A 274 14.16 -17.65 4.40
CA VAL A 274 13.55 -17.39 3.09
C VAL A 274 14.61 -17.36 1.99
N LYS A 275 15.76 -16.72 2.22
CA LYS A 275 16.87 -16.71 1.25
C LYS A 275 17.37 -18.14 0.95
N HIS A 276 17.48 -18.99 1.97
CA HIS A 276 17.93 -20.37 1.81
C HIS A 276 16.89 -21.25 1.09
N ASN A 277 15.62 -21.16 1.50
CA ASN A 277 14.58 -22.06 1.03
C ASN A 277 13.90 -21.57 -0.26
N ASN A 278 13.86 -20.26 -0.50
CA ASN A 278 13.19 -19.60 -1.62
C ASN A 278 14.11 -18.54 -2.28
N PRO A 279 15.22 -18.94 -2.93
CA PRO A 279 16.24 -18.02 -3.46
C PRO A 279 15.72 -17.10 -4.59
N ASP A 280 14.64 -17.49 -5.27
CA ASP A 280 14.02 -16.71 -6.34
C ASP A 280 13.13 -15.57 -5.83
N MET A 281 12.80 -15.56 -4.53
CA MET A 281 11.96 -14.55 -3.92
C MET A 281 12.74 -13.24 -3.76
N HIS A 282 12.15 -12.13 -4.21
CA HIS A 282 12.74 -10.80 -4.06
C HIS A 282 12.47 -10.26 -2.66
N MET A 283 13.52 -9.96 -1.90
CA MET A 283 13.39 -9.50 -0.52
C MET A 283 13.75 -8.02 -0.41
N ILE A 284 12.87 -7.24 0.21
CA ILE A 284 13.10 -5.84 0.55
C ILE A 284 13.03 -5.70 2.06
N ILE A 285 14.12 -5.30 2.70
CA ILE A 285 14.15 -5.01 4.13
C ILE A 285 14.03 -3.51 4.29
N LEU A 286 12.93 -3.06 4.90
CA LEU A 286 12.64 -1.65 5.12
C LEU A 286 12.76 -1.31 6.61
N LEU A 287 13.78 -0.53 6.95
CA LEU A 287 14.06 -0.08 8.32
C LEU A 287 13.65 1.39 8.48
N ILE A 288 12.71 1.66 9.38
CA ILE A 288 12.14 2.99 9.60
C ILE A 288 12.37 3.41 11.05
N ASP A 289 13.01 4.57 11.22
CA ASP A 289 13.26 5.20 12.52
C ASP A 289 13.98 4.24 13.49
N GLU A 290 14.92 3.46 12.93
CA GLU A 290 15.82 2.60 13.69
C GLU A 290 17.24 3.17 13.79
N ARG A 291 18.03 2.57 14.69
CA ARG A 291 19.38 3.05 14.96
C ARG A 291 20.35 2.74 13.81
N PRO A 292 21.30 3.64 13.48
CA PRO A 292 22.29 3.40 12.43
C PRO A 292 23.07 2.09 12.59
N GLU A 293 23.44 1.72 13.82
CA GLU A 293 24.15 0.47 14.10
C GLU A 293 23.29 -0.77 13.86
N GLU A 294 21.98 -0.69 14.07
CA GLU A 294 21.03 -1.78 13.78
C GLU A 294 20.83 -1.92 12.26
N VAL A 295 20.86 -0.81 11.52
CA VAL A 295 20.85 -0.81 10.05
C VAL A 295 22.09 -1.50 9.49
N THR A 296 23.27 -1.15 10.00
CA THR A 296 24.54 -1.76 9.55
C THR A 296 24.57 -3.26 9.84
N ASP A 297 24.17 -3.69 11.05
CA ASP A 297 24.09 -5.10 11.42
C ASP A 297 23.17 -5.91 10.47
N ILE A 298 22.05 -5.34 10.02
CA ILE A 298 21.16 -5.99 9.06
C ILE A 298 21.77 -6.06 7.66
N LYS A 299 22.43 -4.99 7.21
CA LYS A 299 23.08 -4.94 5.89
C LYS A 299 24.18 -6.00 5.76
N GLU A 300 25.01 -6.14 6.78
CA GLU A 300 26.11 -7.11 6.80
C GLU A 300 25.60 -8.55 6.99
N ALA A 301 24.49 -8.72 7.72
CA ALA A 301 23.94 -10.05 7.98
C ALA A 301 23.13 -10.64 6.82
N ILE A 302 22.55 -9.80 5.94
CA ILE A 302 21.62 -10.24 4.90
C ILE A 302 22.01 -9.62 3.56
N GLU A 303 22.96 -10.26 2.89
CA GLU A 303 23.41 -9.89 1.54
C GLU A 303 22.79 -10.82 0.48
N GLY A 304 22.68 -10.38 -0.77
CA GLY A 304 22.30 -11.23 -1.90
C GLY A 304 21.77 -10.45 -3.10
N ASP A 305 21.80 -11.07 -4.28
CA ASP A 305 21.41 -10.40 -5.54
C ASP A 305 19.94 -9.96 -5.58
N ASN A 306 19.06 -10.71 -4.89
CA ASN A 306 17.63 -10.45 -4.79
C ASN A 306 17.25 -9.80 -3.45
N VAL A 307 18.19 -9.17 -2.75
CA VAL A 307 17.96 -8.51 -1.45
C VAL A 307 18.24 -7.02 -1.55
N GLU A 308 17.26 -6.20 -1.20
CA GLU A 308 17.38 -4.75 -1.11
C GLU A 308 17.20 -4.32 0.36
N VAL A 309 18.22 -3.70 0.96
CA VAL A 309 18.11 -3.12 2.31
C VAL A 309 17.95 -1.61 2.20
N ILE A 310 16.72 -1.14 2.43
CA ILE A 310 16.31 0.26 2.36
C ILE A 310 16.04 0.75 3.78
N TYR A 311 16.47 1.98 4.09
CA TYR A 311 16.40 2.47 5.46
C TYR A 311 16.19 3.97 5.54
N SER A 312 15.66 4.39 6.68
CA SER A 312 15.66 5.78 7.15
C SER A 312 15.87 5.74 8.66
N THR A 313 17.04 6.18 9.13
CA THR A 313 17.39 6.16 10.56
C THR A 313 16.59 7.20 11.35
N PHE A 314 16.63 7.12 12.68
CA PHE A 314 15.96 8.09 13.56
C PHE A 314 16.48 9.54 13.44
N ASP A 315 17.64 9.75 12.80
CA ASP A 315 18.20 11.08 12.56
C ASP A 315 17.44 11.85 11.47
N GLU A 316 16.64 11.14 10.66
CA GLU A 316 15.89 11.70 9.54
C GLU A 316 14.54 12.27 9.97
N LEU A 317 13.99 13.16 9.15
CA LEU A 317 12.67 13.77 9.40
C LEU A 317 11.52 12.79 9.11
N PRO A 318 10.34 12.93 9.76
CA PRO A 318 9.17 12.10 9.48
C PRO A 318 8.73 12.06 8.00
N GLU A 319 8.82 13.19 7.27
CA GLU A 319 8.60 13.23 5.81
C GLU A 319 9.48 12.25 5.05
N HIS A 320 10.72 12.07 5.51
CA HIS A 320 11.67 11.17 4.89
C HIS A 320 11.24 9.71 5.06
N HIS A 321 10.86 9.30 6.28
CA HIS A 321 10.31 7.97 6.56
C HIS A 321 9.10 7.65 5.67
N LYS A 322 8.18 8.62 5.56
CA LYS A 322 7.00 8.52 4.68
C LYS A 322 7.44 8.28 3.24
N ARG A 323 8.29 9.14 2.69
CA ARG A 323 8.72 9.09 1.29
C ARG A 323 9.38 7.76 0.94
N VAL A 324 10.33 7.31 1.76
CA VAL A 324 11.03 6.03 1.54
C VAL A 324 10.03 4.87 1.53
N SER A 325 9.06 4.86 2.46
CA SER A 325 8.03 3.81 2.50
C SER A 325 7.14 3.79 1.25
N GLU A 326 6.78 4.97 0.71
CA GLU A 326 5.97 5.09 -0.50
C GLU A 326 6.72 4.59 -1.74
N MET A 327 8.02 4.87 -1.85
CA MET A 327 8.84 4.36 -2.94
C MET A 327 9.02 2.84 -2.86
N VAL A 328 9.26 2.29 -1.67
CA VAL A 328 9.43 0.84 -1.45
C VAL A 328 8.18 0.07 -1.81
N ILE A 329 6.99 0.54 -1.42
CA ILE A 329 5.77 -0.19 -1.75
C ILE A 329 5.49 -0.15 -3.25
N GLU A 330 5.73 0.98 -3.92
CA GLU A 330 5.56 1.05 -5.36
C GLU A 330 6.57 0.14 -6.08
N ARG A 331 7.84 0.09 -5.64
CA ARG A 331 8.83 -0.88 -6.14
C ARG A 331 8.35 -2.31 -6.04
N ALA A 332 7.84 -2.71 -4.87
CA ALA A 332 7.33 -4.06 -4.65
C ALA A 332 6.14 -4.38 -5.56
N LYS A 333 5.21 -3.43 -5.75
CA LYS A 333 4.09 -3.60 -6.68
C LYS A 333 4.57 -3.81 -8.12
N ARG A 334 5.53 -3.01 -8.59
CA ARG A 334 6.07 -3.13 -9.96
C ARG A 334 6.67 -4.51 -10.21
N LEU A 335 7.37 -5.08 -9.23
CA LEU A 335 7.90 -6.45 -9.29
C LEU A 335 6.79 -7.50 -9.36
N VAL A 336 5.74 -7.37 -8.55
CA VAL A 336 4.58 -8.28 -8.59
C VAL A 336 3.81 -8.19 -9.90
N GLU A 337 3.71 -7.00 -10.51
CA GLU A 337 3.14 -6.84 -11.85
C GLU A 337 3.91 -7.65 -12.93
N HIS A 338 5.20 -7.94 -12.70
CA HIS A 338 6.01 -8.85 -13.52
C HIS A 338 5.93 -10.33 -13.07
N GLY A 339 4.98 -10.68 -12.20
CA GLY A 339 4.77 -12.04 -11.71
C GLY A 339 5.82 -12.53 -10.71
N LYS A 340 6.61 -11.62 -10.11
CA LYS A 340 7.59 -11.97 -9.08
C LYS A 340 6.94 -12.13 -7.71
N ASP A 341 7.48 -13.03 -6.91
CA ASP A 341 7.18 -13.15 -5.48
C ASP A 341 8.09 -12.21 -4.70
N VAL A 342 7.50 -11.31 -3.93
CA VAL A 342 8.20 -10.25 -3.21
C VAL A 342 7.88 -10.34 -1.72
N MET A 343 8.90 -10.28 -0.87
CA MET A 343 8.77 -10.18 0.58
C MET A 343 9.29 -8.82 1.05
N ILE A 344 8.48 -8.09 1.81
CA ILE A 344 8.94 -6.92 2.57
C ILE A 344 9.04 -7.30 4.05
N LEU A 345 10.22 -7.12 4.64
CA LEU A 345 10.43 -7.15 6.07
C LEU A 345 10.47 -5.70 6.58
N LEU A 346 9.41 -5.27 7.25
CA LEU A 346 9.27 -3.89 7.73
C LEU A 346 9.57 -3.82 9.23
N ASP A 347 10.56 -3.00 9.60
CA ASP A 347 10.87 -2.69 10.98
C ASP A 347 10.85 -1.16 11.22
N SER A 348 9.79 -0.54 11.73
CA SER A 348 8.52 -1.14 12.19
C SER A 348 7.30 -0.40 11.65
N ILE A 349 6.15 -1.08 11.62
CA ILE A 349 4.89 -0.44 11.22
C ILE A 349 4.42 0.58 12.26
N THR A 350 4.74 0.36 13.53
CA THR A 350 4.43 1.30 14.62
C THR A 350 5.13 2.63 14.42
N ARG A 351 6.44 2.60 14.12
CA ARG A 351 7.22 3.82 13.83
C ARG A 351 6.78 4.50 12.54
N LEU A 352 6.44 3.72 11.51
CA LEU A 352 5.89 4.27 10.29
C LEU A 352 4.57 5.01 10.55
N ALA A 353 3.64 4.42 11.31
CA ALA A 353 2.38 5.07 11.67
C ALA A 353 2.59 6.36 12.46
N ARG A 354 3.57 6.39 13.37
CA ARG A 354 3.98 7.62 14.08
C ARG A 354 4.47 8.70 13.13
N ALA A 355 5.31 8.34 12.15
CA ALA A 355 5.79 9.29 11.16
C ALA A 355 4.63 9.91 10.36
N TYR A 356 3.68 9.10 9.89
CA TYR A 356 2.48 9.62 9.23
C TYR A 356 1.63 10.52 10.13
N ASN A 357 1.52 10.22 11.43
CA ASN A 357 0.78 11.04 12.38
C ASN A 357 1.38 12.43 12.61
N LEU A 358 2.70 12.58 12.40
CA LEU A 358 3.38 13.87 12.51
C LEU A 358 3.28 14.72 11.22
N VAL A 359 3.13 14.05 10.07
CA VAL A 359 3.18 14.67 8.73
C VAL A 359 1.80 15.00 8.18
N VAL A 360 0.81 14.15 8.45
CA VAL A 360 -0.53 14.30 7.87
C VAL A 360 -1.24 15.51 8.50
N PRO A 361 -1.83 16.40 7.68
CA PRO A 361 -2.64 17.50 8.19
C PRO A 361 -3.73 16.99 9.13
N PRO A 362 -3.90 17.59 10.34
CA PRO A 362 -4.89 17.12 11.30
C PRO A 362 -6.31 17.14 10.73
N SER A 363 -7.04 16.05 10.91
CA SER A 363 -8.45 15.92 10.52
C SER A 363 -9.41 16.64 11.48
N GLY A 364 -8.90 17.11 12.61
CA GLY A 364 -9.69 17.67 13.72
C GLY A 364 -10.36 16.61 14.60
N ARG A 365 -10.13 15.32 14.32
CA ARG A 365 -10.55 14.19 15.17
C ARG A 365 -9.32 13.51 15.73
N THR A 366 -9.39 13.10 16.98
CA THR A 366 -8.28 12.42 17.66
C THR A 366 -8.80 11.17 18.34
N LEU A 367 -8.19 10.03 18.03
CA LEU A 367 -8.41 8.77 18.73
C LEU A 367 -7.67 8.78 20.06
N SER A 368 -7.91 7.75 20.87
CA SER A 368 -7.12 7.53 22.09
C SER A 368 -5.62 7.52 21.77
N GLY A 369 -4.81 8.07 22.68
CA GLY A 369 -3.36 8.14 22.50
C GLY A 369 -2.86 9.23 21.55
N GLY A 370 -3.70 10.16 21.09
CA GLY A 370 -3.25 11.30 20.28
C GLY A 370 -3.09 10.98 18.78
N LEU A 371 -3.67 9.87 18.34
CA LEU A 371 -3.58 9.37 16.97
C LEU A 371 -4.70 9.97 16.11
N ASP A 372 -4.34 10.59 14.99
CA ASP A 372 -5.31 11.05 14.00
C ASP A 372 -5.76 9.87 13.11
N PRO A 373 -7.07 9.62 12.94
CA PRO A 373 -7.55 8.58 12.03
C PRO A 373 -7.01 8.69 10.60
N ALA A 374 -6.82 9.93 10.10
CA ALA A 374 -6.31 10.16 8.75
C ALA A 374 -4.85 9.68 8.59
N ALA A 375 -4.07 9.72 9.66
CA ALA A 375 -2.68 9.26 9.67
C ALA A 375 -2.54 7.74 9.45
N LEU A 376 -3.57 6.96 9.83
CA LEU A 376 -3.56 5.51 9.65
C LEU A 376 -3.87 5.05 8.23
N HIS A 377 -4.47 5.90 7.40
CA HIS A 377 -4.95 5.51 6.08
C HIS A 377 -3.83 4.96 5.19
N MET A 378 -2.71 5.68 5.09
CA MET A 378 -1.59 5.30 4.23
C MET A 378 -0.81 4.08 4.76
N PRO A 379 -0.43 4.01 6.05
CA PRO A 379 0.11 2.81 6.68
C PRO A 379 -0.79 1.56 6.51
N LYS A 380 -2.12 1.69 6.66
CA LYS A 380 -3.07 0.61 6.39
C LYS A 380 -3.05 0.19 4.92
N ARG A 381 -2.97 1.14 3.99
CA ARG A 381 -2.82 0.85 2.55
C ARG A 381 -1.51 0.14 2.25
N PHE A 382 -0.40 0.55 2.87
CA PHE A 382 0.91 -0.10 2.74
C PHE A 382 0.83 -1.56 3.18
N PHE A 383 0.33 -1.82 4.40
CA PHE A 383 0.26 -3.18 4.93
C PHE A 383 -0.79 -4.04 4.22
N GLY A 384 -1.93 -3.44 3.88
CA GLY A 384 -3.02 -4.07 3.12
C GLY A 384 -2.66 -4.39 1.67
N ALA A 385 -1.58 -3.81 1.13
CA ALA A 385 -1.10 -4.15 -0.20
C ALA A 385 -0.57 -5.59 -0.29
N ALA A 386 -0.13 -6.20 0.82
CA ALA A 386 0.31 -7.58 0.79
C ALA A 386 -0.86 -8.53 0.48
N ARG A 387 -0.71 -9.32 -0.56
CA ARG A 387 -1.71 -10.27 -1.06
C ARG A 387 -1.07 -11.22 -2.06
N ASN A 388 -1.66 -12.39 -2.18
CA ASN A 388 -1.34 -13.34 -3.24
C ASN A 388 -2.18 -13.02 -4.48
N MET A 389 -1.63 -13.18 -5.68
CA MET A 389 -2.32 -12.86 -6.94
C MET A 389 -2.64 -14.12 -7.72
N ARG A 390 -3.86 -14.22 -8.24
CA ARG A 390 -4.26 -15.38 -9.05
C ARG A 390 -3.49 -15.46 -10.37
N GLU A 391 -3.19 -14.31 -10.97
CA GLU A 391 -2.51 -14.19 -12.25
C GLU A 391 -1.00 -14.46 -12.18
N GLY A 392 -0.44 -14.60 -10.97
CA GLY A 392 0.99 -14.82 -10.73
C GLY A 392 1.63 -13.68 -9.93
N GLY A 393 2.70 -14.03 -9.21
CA GLY A 393 3.36 -13.15 -8.26
C GLY A 393 2.61 -13.00 -6.93
N SER A 394 3.31 -12.52 -5.93
CA SER A 394 2.74 -12.31 -4.60
C SER A 394 3.50 -11.22 -3.86
N LEU A 395 2.79 -10.46 -3.01
CA LEU A 395 3.42 -9.52 -2.09
C LEU A 395 3.20 -9.99 -0.66
N THR A 396 4.25 -10.49 -0.03
CA THR A 396 4.28 -10.81 1.41
C THR A 396 4.83 -9.61 2.17
N ILE A 397 4.17 -9.18 3.24
CA ILE A 397 4.70 -8.17 4.17
C ILE A 397 4.68 -8.77 5.57
N LEU A 398 5.86 -8.87 6.18
CA LEU A 398 6.01 -9.16 7.60
C LEU A 398 6.50 -7.88 8.27
N ALA A 399 5.64 -7.30 9.10
CA ALA A 399 5.95 -6.06 9.79
C ALA A 399 6.06 -6.30 11.29
N THR A 400 7.03 -5.66 11.93
CA THR A 400 7.12 -5.66 13.38
C THR A 400 6.17 -4.61 13.96
N ALA A 401 5.53 -4.94 15.07
CA ALA A 401 4.65 -4.04 15.81
C ALA A 401 5.10 -4.00 17.27
N LEU A 402 5.32 -2.78 17.77
CA LEU A 402 5.70 -2.54 19.15
C LEU A 402 4.45 -2.48 20.03
N VAL A 403 4.46 -3.22 21.14
CA VAL A 403 3.42 -3.21 22.17
C VAL A 403 4.02 -3.05 23.55
N GLU A 404 3.22 -2.61 24.52
CA GLU A 404 3.64 -2.41 25.92
C GLU A 404 4.85 -1.48 26.05
N THR A 405 4.93 -0.46 25.19
CA THR A 405 5.97 0.58 25.23
C THR A 405 5.71 1.63 26.30
N GLY A 406 4.54 1.58 26.95
CA GLY A 406 4.01 2.64 27.81
C GLY A 406 3.30 3.76 27.03
N SER A 407 3.26 3.70 25.69
CA SER A 407 2.52 4.64 24.86
C SER A 407 1.16 4.07 24.43
N LYS A 408 0.07 4.72 24.84
CA LYS A 408 -1.28 4.38 24.36
C LYS A 408 -1.42 4.50 22.84
N MET A 409 -0.61 5.35 22.21
CA MET A 409 -0.59 5.49 20.75
C MET A 409 -0.19 4.17 20.09
N ASP A 410 0.85 3.51 20.60
CA ASP A 410 1.37 2.25 20.02
C ASP A 410 0.36 1.12 20.17
N ASP A 411 -0.28 1.02 21.32
CA ASP A 411 -1.33 0.02 21.56
C ASP A 411 -2.51 0.22 20.59
N MET A 412 -2.92 1.47 20.34
CA MET A 412 -3.96 1.78 19.36
C MET A 412 -3.54 1.48 17.93
N VAL A 413 -2.30 1.79 17.57
CA VAL A 413 -1.74 1.41 16.25
C VAL A 413 -1.80 -0.11 16.08
N TYR A 414 -1.34 -0.87 17.07
CA TYR A 414 -1.38 -2.33 17.05
C TYR A 414 -2.81 -2.86 16.82
N GLU A 415 -3.79 -2.39 17.60
CA GLU A 415 -5.19 -2.84 17.47
C GLU A 415 -5.78 -2.53 16.08
N GLU A 416 -5.46 -1.36 15.52
CA GLU A 416 -5.92 -0.98 14.17
C GLU A 416 -5.31 -1.83 13.06
N PHE A 417 -4.07 -2.33 13.24
CA PHE A 417 -3.40 -3.21 12.29
C PHE A 417 -3.75 -4.67 12.45
N LYS A 418 -4.08 -5.12 13.67
CA LYS A 418 -4.53 -6.48 13.96
C LYS A 418 -5.74 -6.89 13.11
N GLY A 419 -6.68 -5.97 12.88
CA GLY A 419 -7.83 -6.19 12.01
C GLY A 419 -7.47 -6.33 10.52
N THR A 420 -6.34 -5.75 10.10
CA THR A 420 -5.87 -5.70 8.70
C THR A 420 -5.00 -6.92 8.35
N GLY A 421 -4.22 -7.40 9.33
CA GLY A 421 -3.36 -8.58 9.21
C GLY A 421 -4.12 -9.90 9.15
N ASN A 422 -3.44 -10.93 8.65
CA ASN A 422 -3.94 -12.30 8.63
C ASN A 422 -2.97 -13.31 9.28
N MET A 423 -1.83 -12.86 9.81
CA MET A 423 -0.94 -13.65 10.67
C MET A 423 -0.44 -12.77 11.81
N GLU A 424 -0.39 -13.34 13.01
CA GLU A 424 0.16 -12.71 14.22
C GLU A 424 1.15 -13.69 14.86
N LEU A 425 2.36 -13.20 15.13
CA LEU A 425 3.38 -13.89 15.90
C LEU A 425 3.74 -13.00 17.09
N ILE A 426 3.45 -13.48 18.30
CA ILE A 426 3.62 -12.69 19.51
C ILE A 426 4.88 -13.13 20.24
N LEU A 427 5.74 -12.16 20.56
CA LEU A 427 6.91 -12.35 21.40
C LEU A 427 6.61 -11.89 22.83
N ASP A 428 6.73 -12.80 23.79
CA ASP A 428 6.50 -12.52 25.21
C ASP A 428 7.83 -12.28 25.94
N ARG A 429 7.98 -11.08 26.50
CA ARG A 429 9.15 -10.69 27.29
C ARG A 429 9.35 -11.57 28.52
N ARG A 430 8.29 -12.10 29.13
CA ARG A 430 8.38 -13.00 30.30
C ARG A 430 9.17 -14.27 29.99
N LEU A 431 9.00 -14.81 28.77
CA LEU A 431 9.78 -15.96 28.30
C LEU A 431 11.25 -15.58 28.14
N SER A 432 11.53 -14.42 27.54
CA SER A 432 12.88 -13.90 27.40
C SER A 432 13.57 -13.66 28.76
N GLU A 433 12.86 -13.12 29.74
CA GLU A 433 13.39 -12.87 31.10
C GLU A 433 13.70 -14.18 31.84
N LYS A 434 12.92 -15.24 31.59
CA LYS A 434 13.20 -16.62 32.04
C LYS A 434 14.30 -17.33 31.21
N ARG A 435 14.90 -16.65 30.23
CA ARG A 435 15.89 -17.21 29.28
C ARG A 435 15.35 -18.36 28.43
N ILE A 436 14.04 -18.39 28.18
CA ILE A 436 13.40 -19.33 27.28
C ILE A 436 13.40 -18.70 25.88
N PHE A 437 14.17 -19.30 24.97
CA PHE A 437 14.25 -18.87 23.57
C PHE A 437 13.88 -20.01 22.62
N PRO A 438 13.08 -19.75 21.58
CA PRO A 438 12.52 -18.45 21.19
C PRO A 438 11.42 -17.97 22.14
N ALA A 439 11.36 -16.66 22.37
CA ALA A 439 10.38 -16.04 23.27
C ALA A 439 8.99 -15.90 22.60
N ILE A 440 8.52 -16.93 21.91
CA ILE A 440 7.26 -16.94 21.15
C ILE A 440 6.13 -17.44 22.05
N ASP A 441 5.07 -16.63 22.16
CA ASP A 441 3.81 -17.03 22.77
C ASP A 441 3.01 -17.86 21.75
N ILE A 442 3.17 -19.18 21.81
CA ILE A 442 2.55 -20.13 20.88
C ILE A 442 1.02 -20.21 21.04
N VAL A 443 0.46 -19.71 22.14
CA VAL A 443 -0.99 -19.73 22.40
C VAL A 443 -1.66 -18.60 21.66
N LYS A 444 -1.09 -17.40 21.72
CA LYS A 444 -1.64 -16.21 21.05
C LYS A 444 -1.22 -16.06 19.60
N SER A 445 -0.18 -16.77 19.17
CA SER A 445 0.29 -16.75 17.78
C SER A 445 -0.59 -17.63 16.87
N GLY A 446 -0.78 -17.20 15.63
CA GLY A 446 -1.61 -17.93 14.68
C GLY A 446 -1.69 -17.29 13.30
N THR A 447 -2.18 -18.07 12.33
CA THR A 447 -2.44 -17.60 10.96
C THR A 447 -3.87 -17.92 10.55
N ARG A 448 -4.57 -16.92 9.99
CA ARG A 448 -5.90 -17.14 9.42
C ARG A 448 -5.77 -18.02 8.18
N ARG A 449 -6.69 -18.98 8.04
CA ARG A 449 -6.69 -19.95 6.95
C ARG A 449 -5.39 -20.78 6.86
N GLU A 450 -4.83 -21.16 8.01
CA GLU A 450 -3.67 -22.07 8.08
C GLU A 450 -3.93 -23.44 7.44
N ASP A 451 -5.21 -23.81 7.23
CA ASP A 451 -5.65 -24.99 6.47
C ASP A 451 -5.14 -25.02 5.02
N LEU A 452 -4.82 -23.86 4.44
CA LEU A 452 -4.29 -23.76 3.08
C LEU A 452 -2.76 -23.89 2.99
N LEU A 453 -2.07 -23.86 4.14
CA LEU A 453 -0.61 -23.79 4.21
C LEU A 453 0.01 -25.01 4.89
N LEU A 454 -0.74 -25.66 5.78
CA LEU A 454 -0.31 -26.86 6.50
C LEU A 454 -0.88 -28.11 5.82
N ASP A 455 -0.11 -29.19 5.81
CA ASP A 455 -0.63 -30.50 5.42
C ASP A 455 -1.55 -31.11 6.50
N GLN A 456 -2.22 -32.23 6.18
CA GLN A 456 -3.20 -32.83 7.07
C GLN A 456 -2.60 -33.33 8.40
N ASP A 457 -1.35 -33.83 8.37
CA ASP A 457 -0.66 -34.32 9.57
C ASP A 457 -0.20 -33.15 10.44
N GLU A 458 0.32 -32.09 9.84
CA GLU A 458 0.66 -30.83 10.49
C GLU A 458 -0.57 -30.19 11.15
N GLN A 459 -1.70 -30.12 10.43
CA GLN A 459 -2.96 -29.59 10.96
C GLN A 459 -3.45 -30.38 12.18
N GLU A 460 -3.41 -31.71 12.13
CA GLU A 460 -3.79 -32.55 13.26
C GLU A 460 -2.89 -32.30 14.48
N ALA A 461 -1.57 -32.22 14.27
CA ALA A 461 -0.63 -31.93 15.35
C ALA A 461 -0.85 -30.53 15.95
N VAL A 462 -1.06 -29.50 15.12
CA VAL A 462 -1.38 -28.14 15.59
C VAL A 462 -2.69 -28.12 16.37
N TYR A 463 -3.71 -28.86 15.93
CA TYR A 463 -4.96 -28.99 16.65
C TYR A 463 -4.77 -29.63 18.04
N ILE A 464 -3.99 -30.73 18.14
CA ILE A 464 -3.66 -31.38 19.42
C ILE A 464 -2.94 -30.39 20.35
N MET A 465 -1.94 -29.65 19.84
CA MET A 465 -1.24 -28.63 20.60
C MET A 465 -2.18 -27.52 21.08
N ARG A 466 -3.03 -26.97 20.21
CA ARG A 466 -3.97 -25.90 20.61
C ARG A 466 -4.97 -26.39 21.65
N LYS A 467 -5.42 -27.66 21.58
CA LYS A 467 -6.30 -28.26 22.58
C LYS A 467 -5.61 -28.40 23.95
N ALA A 468 -4.32 -28.71 23.97
CA ALA A 468 -3.52 -28.79 25.19
C ALA A 468 -3.52 -27.49 26.00
N PHE A 469 -3.46 -26.35 25.33
CA PHE A 469 -3.36 -25.03 25.96
C PHE A 469 -4.63 -24.60 26.70
N ASN A 470 -5.78 -25.20 26.40
CA ASN A 470 -7.06 -24.82 26.99
C ASN A 470 -7.30 -25.44 28.39
N GLY A 471 -6.39 -26.28 28.89
CA GLY A 471 -6.49 -26.90 30.20
C GLY A 471 -5.99 -26.01 31.35
N MET A 472 -6.28 -26.41 32.59
CA MET A 472 -5.83 -25.70 33.81
C MET A 472 -4.30 -25.62 33.98
N LYS A 473 -3.53 -26.35 33.17
CA LYS A 473 -2.05 -26.42 33.18
C LYS A 473 -1.43 -25.87 31.88
N ALA A 474 -1.99 -24.78 31.36
CA ALA A 474 -1.56 -24.19 30.08
C ALA A 474 -0.06 -23.88 30.03
N ASP A 475 0.49 -23.29 31.09
CA ASP A 475 1.91 -22.92 31.15
C ASP A 475 2.84 -24.15 31.11
N GLU A 476 2.51 -25.21 31.86
CA GLU A 476 3.26 -26.47 31.80
C GLU A 476 3.17 -27.11 30.40
N ALA A 477 2.01 -27.03 29.75
CA ALA A 477 1.82 -27.57 28.39
C ALA A 477 2.67 -26.81 27.36
N VAL A 478 2.76 -25.48 27.46
CA VAL A 478 3.61 -24.66 26.61
C VAL A 478 5.09 -25.02 26.79
N GLU A 479 5.58 -25.08 28.03
CA GLU A 479 6.97 -25.46 28.31
C GLU A 479 7.30 -26.87 27.79
N ASN A 480 6.37 -27.83 27.95
CA ASN A 480 6.53 -29.18 27.43
C ASN A 480 6.62 -29.21 25.90
N ILE A 481 5.77 -28.45 25.20
CA ILE A 481 5.80 -28.37 23.74
C ILE A 481 7.10 -27.71 23.25
N LEU A 482 7.53 -26.61 23.87
CA LEU A 482 8.81 -25.97 23.56
C LEU A 482 9.98 -26.94 23.77
N ASN A 483 9.98 -27.70 24.86
CA ASN A 483 10.97 -28.75 25.11
C ASN A 483 10.93 -29.85 24.04
N MET A 484 9.76 -30.25 23.55
CA MET A 484 9.64 -31.23 22.45
C MET A 484 10.27 -30.72 21.15
N PHE A 485 10.11 -29.44 20.82
CA PHE A 485 10.79 -28.84 19.67
C PHE A 485 12.31 -28.95 19.80
N VAL A 486 12.86 -28.69 21.00
CA VAL A 486 14.32 -28.80 21.26
C VAL A 486 14.84 -30.24 21.14
N HIS A 487 14.04 -31.24 21.53
CA HIS A 487 14.45 -32.65 21.52
C HIS A 487 14.19 -33.37 20.19
N THR A 488 13.57 -32.70 19.22
CA THR A 488 13.28 -33.24 17.89
C THR A 488 14.17 -32.58 16.85
N LYS A 489 14.55 -33.32 15.80
CA LYS A 489 15.48 -32.81 14.78
C LYS A 489 14.80 -31.91 13.76
N ASN A 490 13.54 -32.20 13.44
CA ASN A 490 12.78 -31.47 12.42
C ASN A 490 11.28 -31.48 12.74
N ASN A 491 10.49 -30.72 11.99
CA ASN A 491 9.05 -30.58 12.19
C ASN A 491 8.30 -31.88 11.88
N LYS A 492 8.79 -32.70 10.95
CA LYS A 492 8.20 -34.01 10.66
C LYS A 492 8.26 -34.94 11.87
N GLU A 493 9.43 -35.08 12.48
CA GLU A 493 9.62 -35.88 13.70
C GLU A 493 8.80 -35.33 14.87
N PHE A 494 8.70 -34.01 14.97
CA PHE A 494 7.86 -33.34 15.96
C PHE A 494 6.37 -33.68 15.79
N VAL A 495 5.85 -33.56 14.57
CA VAL A 495 4.44 -33.89 14.23
C VAL A 495 4.15 -35.35 14.55
N ASP A 496 5.02 -36.27 14.15
CA ASP A 496 4.90 -37.70 14.45
C ASP A 496 4.86 -37.97 15.97
N LEU A 497 5.70 -37.28 16.73
CA LEU A 497 5.77 -37.42 18.18
C LEU A 497 4.50 -36.92 18.88
N VAL A 498 3.98 -35.75 18.47
CA VAL A 498 2.73 -35.18 19.00
C VAL A 498 1.56 -36.11 18.74
N LYS A 499 1.44 -36.62 17.50
CA LYS A 499 0.38 -37.55 17.11
C LYS A 499 0.46 -38.87 17.88
N LYS A 500 1.65 -39.45 18.04
CA LYS A 500 1.84 -40.72 18.76
C LYS A 500 1.54 -40.63 20.24
N ARG A 501 2.00 -39.56 20.89
CA ARG A 501 1.84 -39.42 22.34
C ARG A 501 0.40 -39.13 22.76
N LYS A 502 -0.51 -38.79 21.82
CA LYS A 502 -1.87 -38.29 22.11
C LYS A 502 -1.82 -37.41 23.36
N ILE A 503 -0.94 -36.41 23.33
CA ILE A 503 -0.67 -35.57 24.50
C ILE A 503 -2.00 -34.89 24.82
N PHE A 504 -2.54 -35.26 25.99
CA PHE A 504 -3.87 -34.98 26.57
C PHE A 504 -5.03 -35.90 26.18
#